data_AF-A0A1W7D247-F1
#
_entry.id   AF-A0A1W7D247-F1
#
_cell.length_a   1.000
_cell.length_b   1.000
_cell.length_c   1.000
_cell.angle_alpha   90.00
_cell.angle_beta   90.00
_cell.angle_gamma   90.00
#
_symmetry.space_group_name_H-M   'P 1'
#
loop_
_entity.id
_entity.type
_entity.pdbx_description
1 polymer ?
#
loop_
_entity_poly.entity_id
_entity_poly.type
_entity_poly.pdbx_seq_one_letter_code
_entity_poly.pdbx_strand_id
1 'polypeptide(L)'
;MLAAAAALTMTACSDDSGDSADDPQDTGESQQSDATEESGGSEQSDAPADDAGGAPEGEGSGGATADEAVATWIAAIIENEPVDACLVMGTPGADGTPTANTAELCAEGGAGSGEGVAAFREAFSPEGTGAPPVVEVAGDAAASGTATFDGEQITVDGQTLQDIVVANSTGIEAGQIGLEVESTEIDGAWYVTDINLSFG
;
A
#
# COMPACT_ATOMS: atom_id res chain seq x y z
N MET A 1 46.36 30.58 2.59
CA MET A 1 46.84 30.48 4.00
C MET A 1 45.63 30.37 4.89
N LEU A 2 45.71 29.48 5.90
CA LEU A 2 44.73 29.11 6.93
C LEU A 2 43.49 28.33 6.45
N ALA A 3 43.02 27.28 7.13
CA ALA A 3 43.57 26.47 8.24
C ALA A 3 42.74 25.16 8.33
N ALA A 4 43.39 24.08 8.77
CA ALA A 4 42.80 22.77 9.03
C ALA A 4 42.19 22.68 10.44
N ALA A 5 41.22 21.78 10.65
CA ALA A 5 40.93 21.01 11.88
C ALA A 5 39.58 20.27 11.69
N ALA A 6 39.26 19.12 12.28
CA ALA A 6 39.98 18.01 12.90
C ALA A 6 38.89 16.94 13.14
N ALA A 7 39.22 15.66 12.97
CA ALA A 7 38.32 14.53 13.23
C ALA A 7 38.08 14.32 14.73
N LEU A 8 36.90 13.81 15.09
CA LEU A 8 36.64 13.14 16.36
C LEU A 8 35.96 11.79 16.10
N THR A 9 36.71 10.72 16.35
CA THR A 9 36.21 9.35 16.51
C THR A 9 36.05 9.08 18.01
N MET A 10 34.91 8.53 18.42
CA MET A 10 34.71 7.94 19.75
C MET A 10 34.18 6.51 19.57
N THR A 11 34.88 5.59 20.22
CA THR A 11 34.65 4.14 20.30
C THR A 11 34.07 3.81 21.67
N ALA A 12 33.37 2.67 21.77
CA ALA A 12 33.43 1.69 22.88
C ALA A 12 32.35 1.70 24.01
N CYS A 13 31.72 0.51 24.15
CA CYS A 13 31.41 -0.29 25.37
C CYS A 13 30.33 0.25 26.35
N SER A 14 29.48 -0.51 27.07
CA SER A 14 29.35 -1.93 27.50
C SER A 14 27.84 -2.17 27.82
N ASP A 15 27.23 -3.36 27.61
CA ASP A 15 27.19 -4.57 28.48
C ASP A 15 26.82 -4.31 29.97
N ASP A 16 25.57 -4.66 30.36
CA ASP A 16 25.18 -4.99 31.75
C ASP A 16 23.89 -5.86 31.83
N SER A 17 24.11 -7.15 32.15
CA SER A 17 23.52 -7.96 33.23
C SER A 17 21.99 -8.15 33.47
N GLY A 18 21.58 -9.43 33.56
CA GLY A 18 20.59 -9.97 34.53
C GLY A 18 19.28 -10.51 33.89
N ASP A 19 19.14 -11.81 33.60
CA ASP A 19 18.80 -12.94 34.49
C ASP A 19 17.41 -12.84 35.18
N SER A 20 16.44 -13.63 34.71
CA SER A 20 15.40 -14.27 35.53
C SER A 20 14.72 -15.41 34.76
N ALA A 21 15.19 -16.61 35.06
CA ALA A 21 14.48 -17.87 35.31
C ALA A 21 13.28 -18.32 34.44
N ASP A 22 13.50 -19.47 33.79
CA ASP A 22 12.60 -20.62 33.62
C ASP A 22 11.53 -20.80 34.72
N ASP A 23 10.30 -21.17 34.30
CA ASP A 23 9.58 -22.33 34.86
C ASP A 23 8.60 -22.91 33.80
N PRO A 24 8.40 -24.25 33.73
CA PRO A 24 7.88 -24.95 32.55
C PRO A 24 6.35 -25.06 32.49
N GLN A 25 5.80 -25.03 31.26
CA GLN A 25 4.45 -25.51 31.00
C GLN A 25 4.48 -27.03 30.88
N ASP A 26 4.06 -27.71 31.95
CA ASP A 26 3.75 -29.14 31.92
C ASP A 26 2.25 -29.37 31.64
N THR A 27 2.08 -30.42 30.85
CA THR A 27 0.92 -31.09 30.28
C THR A 27 -0.45 -30.96 30.94
N GLY A 28 -1.46 -30.89 30.06
CA GLY A 28 -2.87 -31.00 30.42
C GLY A 28 -3.78 -31.23 29.21
N GLU A 29 -3.49 -32.24 28.38
CA GLU A 29 -4.52 -32.84 27.52
C GLU A 29 -5.44 -33.71 28.37
N SER A 30 -6.76 -33.54 28.22
CA SER A 30 -7.71 -34.65 28.02
C SER A 30 -9.15 -34.14 27.90
N GLN A 31 -9.75 -34.45 26.75
CA GLN A 31 -11.01 -35.20 26.60
C GLN A 31 -12.28 -34.56 27.20
N GLN A 32 -13.48 -34.59 26.62
CA GLN A 32 -14.08 -35.22 25.46
C GLN A 32 -15.58 -34.95 25.67
N SER A 33 -16.34 -34.64 24.62
CA SER A 33 -17.77 -34.96 24.55
C SER A 33 -18.16 -35.04 23.08
N ASP A 34 -18.08 -36.28 22.58
CA ASP A 34 -18.88 -36.89 21.52
C ASP A 34 -20.28 -36.25 21.37
N ALA A 35 -20.65 -35.80 20.18
CA ALA A 35 -21.20 -36.55 19.04
C ALA A 35 -22.72 -36.79 19.15
N THR A 36 -23.45 -36.48 18.08
CA THR A 36 -24.24 -37.46 17.31
C THR A 36 -24.75 -36.82 16.01
N GLU A 37 -24.50 -37.55 14.93
CA GLU A 37 -24.88 -37.38 13.53
C GLU A 37 -26.38 -37.62 13.27
N GLU A 38 -26.85 -37.17 12.10
CA GLU A 38 -27.56 -37.95 11.05
C GLU A 38 -28.16 -36.92 10.06
N SER A 39 -27.78 -36.85 8.78
CA SER A 39 -27.82 -37.82 7.66
C SER A 39 -28.89 -37.42 6.64
N GLY A 40 -28.47 -37.29 5.39
CA GLY A 40 -29.33 -37.26 4.19
C GLY A 40 -29.17 -35.96 3.38
N GLY A 41 -28.77 -35.95 2.12
CA GLY A 41 -28.41 -37.01 1.19
C GLY A 41 -28.18 -36.37 -0.20
N SER A 42 -27.21 -36.92 -0.93
CA SER A 42 -27.10 -37.02 -2.39
C SER A 42 -27.21 -35.79 -3.31
N GLU A 43 -26.09 -35.56 -4.04
CA GLU A 43 -25.95 -35.48 -5.52
C GLU A 43 -26.67 -34.30 -6.21
N GLN A 44 -26.14 -33.53 -7.17
CA GLN A 44 -25.03 -33.63 -8.12
C GLN A 44 -25.02 -32.29 -8.91
N SER A 45 -23.86 -31.86 -9.42
CA SER A 45 -23.70 -30.95 -10.58
C SER A 45 -24.22 -29.50 -10.42
N ASP A 46 -23.52 -28.42 -10.74
CA ASP A 46 -22.44 -28.17 -11.68
C ASP A 46 -21.49 -27.15 -11.05
N ALA A 47 -20.20 -27.43 -11.08
CA ALA A 47 -19.20 -26.39 -11.02
C ALA A 47 -19.14 -25.71 -12.40
N PRO A 48 -19.20 -24.38 -12.51
CA PRO A 48 -18.49 -23.73 -13.59
C PRO A 48 -17.01 -23.77 -13.21
N ALA A 49 -16.34 -24.74 -13.82
CA ALA A 49 -14.90 -24.69 -14.02
C ALA A 49 -14.59 -23.57 -15.02
N ASP A 50 -13.45 -22.91 -14.77
CA ASP A 50 -12.65 -22.17 -15.73
C ASP A 50 -13.32 -20.96 -16.41
N ASP A 51 -13.15 -19.80 -15.79
CA ASP A 51 -12.60 -18.66 -16.53
C ASP A 51 -11.37 -18.15 -15.77
N ALA A 52 -10.32 -18.99 -15.73
CA ALA A 52 -8.97 -18.46 -15.74
C ALA A 52 -8.71 -17.91 -17.15
N GLY A 53 -9.43 -16.85 -17.50
CA GLY A 53 -9.09 -15.98 -18.61
C GLY A 53 -7.69 -15.46 -18.32
N GLY A 54 -6.75 -15.84 -19.16
CA GLY A 54 -5.33 -15.56 -18.96
C GLY A 54 -5.13 -14.10 -18.61
N ALA A 55 -4.41 -13.85 -17.52
CA ALA A 55 -3.81 -12.56 -17.26
C ALA A 55 -3.12 -12.12 -18.56
N PRO A 56 -3.50 -10.98 -19.16
CA PRO A 56 -2.69 -10.44 -20.23
C PRO A 56 -1.30 -10.19 -19.65
N GLU A 57 -0.30 -10.62 -20.42
CA GLU A 57 1.11 -10.34 -20.17
C GLU A 57 1.35 -8.83 -20.36
N GLY A 58 0.88 -8.03 -19.41
CA GLY A 58 1.32 -6.67 -19.17
C GLY A 58 2.24 -6.70 -17.95
N GLU A 59 3.48 -6.26 -18.12
CA GLU A 59 4.51 -6.18 -17.06
C GLU A 59 4.19 -5.11 -15.98
N GLY A 60 2.91 -4.82 -15.73
CA GLY A 60 2.43 -3.90 -14.69
C GLY A 60 2.01 -4.67 -13.44
N SER A 61 2.36 -4.16 -12.27
CA SER A 61 2.05 -4.79 -10.97
C SER A 61 0.66 -4.43 -10.46
N GLY A 62 -0.35 -4.33 -11.35
CA GLY A 62 -1.70 -3.90 -10.98
C GLY A 62 -2.34 -4.77 -9.90
N GLY A 63 -3.20 -4.16 -9.08
CA GLY A 63 -3.95 -4.84 -8.01
C GLY A 63 -5.10 -5.69 -8.55
N ALA A 64 -5.55 -6.68 -7.76
CA ALA A 64 -6.73 -7.47 -8.12
C ALA A 64 -8.03 -6.69 -7.91
N THR A 65 -8.02 -5.70 -7.02
CA THR A 65 -9.11 -4.74 -6.80
C THR A 65 -8.61 -3.30 -6.81
N ALA A 66 -9.54 -2.35 -6.96
CA ALA A 66 -9.23 -0.93 -6.97
C ALA A 66 -8.63 -0.46 -5.64
N ASP A 67 -9.17 -0.93 -4.52
CA ASP A 67 -8.68 -0.61 -3.18
C ASP A 67 -7.28 -1.19 -2.93
N GLU A 68 -7.00 -2.41 -3.43
CA GLU A 68 -5.68 -3.02 -3.35
C GLU A 68 -4.64 -2.21 -4.14
N ALA A 69 -4.97 -1.79 -5.37
CA ALA A 69 -4.06 -0.98 -6.19
C ALA A 69 -3.67 0.34 -5.49
N VAL A 70 -4.64 1.02 -4.89
CA VAL A 70 -4.39 2.26 -4.12
C VAL A 70 -3.57 1.96 -2.86
N ALA A 71 -3.88 0.89 -2.13
CA ALA A 71 -3.15 0.51 -0.93
C ALA A 71 -1.68 0.18 -1.24
N THR A 72 -1.43 -0.60 -2.29
CA THR A 72 -0.07 -0.94 -2.75
C THR A 72 0.70 0.30 -3.19
N TRP A 73 0.07 1.21 -3.93
CA TRP A 73 0.71 2.45 -4.37
C TRP A 73 1.16 3.33 -3.20
N ILE A 74 0.31 3.51 -2.19
CA ILE A 74 0.62 4.31 -1.00
C ILE A 74 1.72 3.66 -0.18
N ALA A 75 1.66 2.33 0.00
CA ALA A 75 2.70 1.59 0.71
C ALA A 75 4.07 1.79 0.04
N ALA A 76 4.15 1.59 -1.27
CA ALA A 76 5.38 1.80 -2.05
C ALA A 76 5.92 3.23 -1.93
N ILE A 77 5.05 4.24 -1.87
CA ILE A 77 5.47 5.63 -1.64
C ILE A 77 6.11 5.80 -0.26
N ILE A 78 5.45 5.33 0.80
CA ILE A 78 5.92 5.48 2.17
C ILE A 78 7.25 4.73 2.38
N GLU A 79 7.36 3.54 1.79
CA GLU A 79 8.55 2.68 1.80
C GLU A 79 9.68 3.20 0.90
N ASN A 80 9.44 4.29 0.15
CA ASN A 80 10.41 4.91 -0.75
C ASN A 80 10.85 3.98 -1.88
N GLU A 81 9.88 3.28 -2.47
CA GLU A 81 10.03 2.32 -3.56
C GLU A 81 9.45 2.91 -4.86
N PRO A 82 10.19 3.83 -5.54
CA PRO A 82 9.64 4.57 -6.66
C PRO A 82 9.34 3.71 -7.90
N VAL A 83 10.05 2.60 -8.07
CA VAL A 83 9.79 1.67 -9.17
C VAL A 83 8.47 0.93 -8.93
N ASP A 84 8.24 0.44 -7.71
CA ASP A 84 7.00 -0.26 -7.37
C ASP A 84 5.80 0.69 -7.40
N ALA A 85 5.96 1.91 -6.87
CA ALA A 85 4.96 2.96 -6.99
C ALA A 85 4.66 3.32 -8.47
N CYS A 86 5.65 3.29 -9.35
CA CYS A 86 5.44 3.51 -10.78
C CYS A 86 4.69 2.35 -11.45
N LEU A 87 5.02 1.10 -11.11
CA LEU A 87 4.44 -0.10 -11.73
C LEU A 87 2.95 -0.30 -11.45
N VAL A 88 2.46 0.25 -10.34
CA VAL A 88 1.04 0.22 -9.97
C VAL A 88 0.25 1.42 -10.51
N MET A 89 0.90 2.30 -11.28
CA MET A 89 0.24 3.42 -11.96
C MET A 89 -0.05 3.14 -13.43
N GLY A 90 -1.09 3.78 -13.93
CA GLY A 90 -1.36 3.96 -15.36
C GLY A 90 -0.98 5.36 -15.82
N THR A 91 -0.58 5.49 -17.08
CA THR A 91 -0.29 6.76 -17.74
C THR A 91 -1.23 6.97 -18.93
N PRO A 92 -1.52 8.21 -19.36
CA PRO A 92 -2.31 8.44 -20.56
C PRO A 92 -1.68 7.80 -21.81
N GLY A 93 -2.43 6.94 -22.49
CA GLY A 93 -2.08 6.34 -23.76
C GLY A 93 -2.18 7.32 -24.93
N ALA A 94 -1.72 6.88 -26.11
CA ALA A 94 -1.66 7.73 -27.31
C ALA A 94 -3.04 8.23 -27.80
N ASP A 95 -4.10 7.52 -27.48
CA ASP A 95 -5.50 7.83 -27.79
C ASP A 95 -6.24 8.49 -26.61
N GLY A 96 -5.55 8.73 -25.49
CA GLY A 96 -6.10 9.29 -24.26
C GLY A 96 -6.67 8.25 -23.30
N THR A 97 -6.68 6.96 -23.67
CA THR A 97 -7.06 5.87 -22.76
C THR A 97 -5.89 5.53 -21.84
N PRO A 98 -6.09 5.35 -20.52
CA PRO A 98 -5.01 4.94 -19.63
C PRO A 98 -4.38 3.60 -20.06
N THR A 99 -3.06 3.51 -19.96
CA THR A 99 -2.28 2.28 -20.16
C THR A 99 -1.41 2.03 -18.95
N ALA A 100 -1.28 0.76 -18.53
CA ALA A 100 -0.41 0.40 -17.42
C ALA A 100 1.05 0.80 -17.71
N ASN A 101 1.76 1.27 -16.67
CA ASN A 101 3.19 1.52 -16.78
C ASN A 101 3.96 0.21 -16.93
N THR A 102 5.04 0.24 -17.71
CA THR A 102 5.92 -0.92 -17.90
C THR A 102 7.17 -0.81 -17.03
N ALA A 103 7.81 -1.95 -16.75
CA ALA A 103 9.08 -1.98 -16.03
C ALA A 103 10.17 -1.13 -16.70
N GLU A 104 10.22 -1.09 -18.04
CA GLU A 104 11.15 -0.23 -18.78
C GLU A 104 10.88 1.27 -18.49
N LEU A 105 9.61 1.70 -18.57
CA LEU A 105 9.23 3.08 -18.26
C LEU A 105 9.60 3.48 -16.82
N CYS A 106 9.38 2.58 -15.87
CA CYS A 106 9.66 2.83 -14.46
C CYS A 106 11.16 2.81 -14.13
N ALA A 107 11.95 1.97 -14.80
CA ALA A 107 13.40 1.88 -14.59
C ALA A 107 14.15 3.12 -15.13
N GLU A 108 13.63 3.77 -16.17
CA GLU A 108 14.25 4.96 -16.78
C GLU A 108 13.90 6.28 -16.07
N GLY A 109 13.17 6.22 -14.94
CA GLY A 109 12.73 7.40 -14.20
C GLY A 109 11.52 8.09 -14.82
N GLY A 110 10.65 7.33 -15.51
CA GLY A 110 9.38 7.77 -16.11
C GLY A 110 8.31 8.19 -15.09
N ALA A 111 7.02 8.11 -15.46
CA ALA A 111 5.89 8.54 -14.63
C ALA A 111 5.94 7.86 -13.25
N GLY A 112 6.23 8.61 -12.18
CA GLY A 112 6.68 8.04 -10.90
C GLY A 112 8.17 8.28 -10.60
N SER A 113 8.77 9.28 -11.26
CA SER A 113 10.15 9.72 -10.97
C SER A 113 10.35 9.89 -9.47
N GLY A 114 11.53 9.51 -8.97
CA GLY A 114 11.80 9.49 -7.54
C GLY A 114 11.55 10.82 -6.82
N GLU A 115 11.52 11.94 -7.55
CA GLU A 115 11.22 13.27 -7.01
C GLU A 115 9.73 13.45 -6.67
N GLY A 116 8.81 12.92 -7.49
CA GLY A 116 7.37 12.91 -7.17
C GLY A 116 7.06 11.98 -6.01
N VAL A 117 7.65 10.78 -6.02
CA VAL A 117 7.52 9.80 -4.93
C VAL A 117 8.08 10.36 -3.62
N ALA A 118 9.20 11.09 -3.64
CA ALA A 118 9.76 11.72 -2.45
C ALA A 118 8.83 12.79 -1.87
N ALA A 119 8.21 13.62 -2.71
CA ALA A 119 7.25 14.62 -2.26
C ALA A 119 6.00 13.98 -1.65
N PHE A 120 5.45 12.94 -2.29
CA PHE A 120 4.32 12.20 -1.73
C PHE A 120 4.69 11.49 -0.43
N ARG A 121 5.90 10.93 -0.34
CA ARG A 121 6.37 10.28 0.89
C ARG A 121 6.42 11.26 2.06
N GLU A 122 6.95 12.46 1.85
CA GLU A 122 6.96 13.51 2.88
C GLU A 122 5.53 13.86 3.33
N ALA A 123 4.58 13.89 2.40
CA ALA A 123 3.19 14.20 2.70
C ALA A 123 2.43 13.05 3.36
N PHE A 124 2.68 11.80 2.97
CA PHE A 124 1.85 10.62 3.29
C PHE A 124 2.40 9.77 4.44
N SER A 125 3.63 10.05 4.90
CA SER A 125 4.23 9.30 5.99
C SER A 125 3.79 9.86 7.35
N PRO A 126 3.12 9.09 8.21
CA PRO A 126 2.87 9.49 9.58
C PRO A 126 4.19 9.57 10.37
N GLU A 127 4.28 10.51 11.33
CA GLU A 127 5.46 10.62 12.18
C GLU A 127 5.63 9.40 13.11
N GLY A 128 6.86 8.92 13.25
CA GLY A 128 7.22 7.95 14.29
C GLY A 128 6.79 6.50 14.05
N THR A 129 6.36 6.15 12.84
CA THR A 129 6.06 4.76 12.48
C THR A 129 7.33 4.01 12.08
N GLY A 130 7.36 2.72 12.39
CA GLY A 130 8.49 1.84 12.11
C GLY A 130 8.00 0.48 11.60
N ALA A 131 8.66 -0.01 10.55
CA ALA A 131 8.29 -1.20 9.76
C ALA A 131 6.95 -1.02 8.99
N PRO A 132 6.67 -1.86 7.97
CA PRO A 132 5.92 -1.42 6.79
C PRO A 132 4.53 -0.87 7.14
N PRO A 133 4.09 0.19 6.44
CA PRO A 133 2.85 0.87 6.76
C PRO A 133 1.67 -0.09 6.59
N VAL A 134 0.71 -0.03 7.50
CA VAL A 134 -0.59 -0.69 7.29
C VAL A 134 -1.48 0.30 6.56
N VAL A 135 -1.73 0.03 5.26
CA VAL A 135 -2.63 0.84 4.43
C VAL A 135 -3.96 0.13 4.28
N GLU A 136 -5.05 0.81 4.65
CA GLU A 136 -6.42 0.32 4.47
C GLU A 136 -7.22 1.33 3.66
N VAL A 137 -7.97 0.85 2.67
CA VAL A 137 -8.80 1.68 1.80
C VAL A 137 -10.25 1.23 1.93
N ALA A 138 -11.11 2.12 2.41
CA ALA A 138 -12.53 1.86 2.58
C ALA A 138 -13.30 2.25 1.31
N GLY A 139 -13.78 1.29 0.55
CA GLY A 139 -14.63 1.55 -0.61
C GLY A 139 -15.43 0.34 -1.05
N ASP A 140 -16.55 0.60 -1.73
CA ASP A 140 -17.33 -0.44 -2.38
C ASP A 140 -16.65 -0.87 -3.69
N ALA A 141 -16.91 -2.12 -4.12
CA ALA A 141 -16.43 -2.62 -5.40
C ALA A 141 -16.89 -1.69 -6.54
N ALA A 142 -15.95 -1.32 -7.42
CA ALA A 142 -16.18 -0.41 -8.51
C ALA A 142 -17.33 -0.86 -9.42
N ALA A 143 -18.25 0.05 -9.75
CA ALA A 143 -19.39 -0.28 -10.60
C ALA A 143 -19.07 -0.25 -12.11
N SER A 144 -17.98 0.41 -12.53
CA SER A 144 -17.76 0.77 -13.93
C SER A 144 -16.30 0.76 -14.40
N GLY A 145 -15.44 -0.11 -13.85
CA GLY A 145 -14.01 -0.18 -14.24
C GLY A 145 -13.18 1.03 -13.81
N THR A 146 -13.77 1.95 -13.04
CA THR A 146 -13.10 3.07 -12.37
C THR A 146 -13.64 3.18 -10.95
N ALA A 147 -12.76 3.50 -10.00
CA ALA A 147 -13.09 3.78 -8.62
C ALA A 147 -12.34 5.02 -8.16
N THR A 148 -12.96 5.75 -7.24
CA THR A 148 -12.45 7.00 -6.71
C THR A 148 -12.50 6.92 -5.19
N PHE A 149 -11.41 7.30 -4.54
CA PHE A 149 -11.25 7.23 -3.10
C PHE A 149 -10.83 8.59 -2.55
N ASP A 150 -11.63 9.12 -1.63
CA ASP A 150 -11.30 10.32 -0.89
C ASP A 150 -10.20 10.04 0.15
N GLY A 151 -9.41 11.04 0.50
CA GLY A 151 -8.35 10.93 1.52
C GLY A 151 -8.88 10.55 2.92
N GLU A 152 -10.18 10.71 3.17
CA GLU A 152 -10.86 10.25 4.40
C GLU A 152 -11.14 8.73 4.39
N GLN A 153 -11.20 8.11 3.22
CA GLN A 153 -11.44 6.68 3.04
C GLN A 153 -10.15 5.86 3.11
N ILE A 154 -9.01 6.51 2.97
CA ILE A 154 -7.70 5.89 2.95
C ILE A 154 -7.05 6.12 4.31
N THR A 155 -6.56 5.07 4.94
CA THR A 155 -5.84 5.16 6.22
C THR A 155 -4.46 4.53 6.14
N VAL A 156 -3.51 5.14 6.84
CA VAL A 156 -2.14 4.67 7.03
C VAL A 156 -1.89 4.60 8.53
N ASP A 157 -1.62 3.40 9.04
CA ASP A 157 -1.44 3.13 10.47
C ASP A 157 -2.60 3.68 11.33
N GLY A 158 -3.82 3.59 10.79
CA GLY A 158 -5.06 4.04 11.44
C GLY A 158 -5.33 5.55 11.41
N GLN A 159 -4.50 6.35 10.75
CA GLN A 159 -4.74 7.78 10.50
C GLN A 159 -5.22 7.99 9.07
N THR A 160 -6.19 8.89 8.84
CA THR A 160 -6.63 9.17 7.47
C THR A 160 -5.52 9.82 6.67
N LEU A 161 -5.42 9.52 5.38
CA LEU A 161 -4.39 10.07 4.51
C LEU A 161 -4.50 11.61 4.45
N GLN A 162 -5.72 12.13 4.48
CA GLN A 162 -5.96 13.58 4.57
C GLN A 162 -5.40 14.20 5.86
N ASP A 163 -5.61 13.57 7.02
CA ASP A 163 -5.08 14.08 8.29
C ASP A 163 -3.55 14.06 8.31
N ILE A 164 -2.93 13.04 7.73
CA ILE A 164 -1.47 12.93 7.62
C ILE A 164 -0.92 14.05 6.74
N VAL A 165 -1.52 14.30 5.58
CA VAL A 165 -1.11 15.39 4.69
C VAL A 165 -1.22 16.74 5.38
N VAL A 166 -2.29 16.99 6.14
CA VAL A 166 -2.46 18.23 6.92
C VAL A 166 -1.37 18.34 7.99
N ALA A 167 -1.09 17.26 8.72
CA ALA A 167 -0.06 17.24 9.77
C ALA A 167 1.35 17.52 9.23
N ASN A 168 1.66 17.02 8.02
CA ASN A 168 2.94 17.24 7.34
C ASN A 168 3.01 18.57 6.56
N SER A 169 1.91 19.32 6.49
CA SER A 169 1.83 20.59 5.76
C SER A 169 2.00 21.81 6.68
N THR A 170 2.66 22.86 6.17
CA THR A 170 2.76 24.14 6.90
C THR A 170 1.64 25.09 6.47
N GLY A 171 0.82 25.53 7.43
CA GLY A 171 -0.19 26.58 7.19
C GLY A 171 -1.48 26.11 6.53
N ILE A 172 -1.74 24.80 6.53
CA ILE A 172 -2.98 24.18 6.08
C ILE A 172 -3.73 23.66 7.31
N GLU A 173 -5.03 23.92 7.38
CA GLU A 173 -5.94 23.42 8.40
C GLU A 173 -6.78 22.25 7.85
N ALA A 174 -7.34 21.43 8.76
CA ALA A 174 -8.25 20.36 8.37
C ALA A 174 -9.44 20.89 7.55
N GLY A 175 -9.75 20.22 6.45
CA GLY A 175 -10.82 20.60 5.52
C GLY A 175 -10.45 21.71 4.52
N GLN A 176 -9.23 22.23 4.56
CA GLN A 176 -8.71 23.15 3.52
C GLN A 176 -8.03 22.39 2.37
N ILE A 177 -7.83 21.09 2.51
CA ILE A 177 -7.27 20.23 1.47
C ILE A 177 -8.23 19.08 1.21
N GLY A 178 -8.50 18.82 -0.06
CA GLY A 178 -9.16 17.60 -0.53
C GLY A 178 -8.16 16.76 -1.31
N LEU A 179 -8.10 15.47 -1.00
CA LEU A 179 -7.30 14.49 -1.71
C LEU A 179 -8.24 13.45 -2.29
N GLU A 180 -8.08 13.17 -3.58
CA GLU A 180 -8.83 12.14 -4.30
C GLU A 180 -7.84 11.29 -5.08
N VAL A 181 -7.98 9.97 -5.00
CA VAL A 181 -7.18 9.00 -5.76
C VAL A 181 -8.12 8.21 -6.66
N GLU A 182 -7.85 8.22 -7.96
CA GLU A 182 -8.58 7.44 -8.96
C GLU A 182 -7.79 6.19 -9.32
N SER A 183 -8.50 5.06 -9.38
CA SER A 183 -7.99 3.82 -9.96
C SER A 183 -8.87 3.36 -11.11
N THR A 184 -8.25 2.86 -12.17
CA THR A 184 -8.91 2.33 -13.36
C THR A 184 -8.46 0.91 -13.65
N GLU A 185 -9.39 0.07 -14.08
CA GLU A 185 -9.13 -1.27 -14.58
C GLU A 185 -8.55 -1.18 -16.00
N ILE A 186 -7.32 -1.65 -16.17
CA ILE A 186 -6.60 -1.71 -17.44
C ILE A 186 -6.24 -3.16 -17.68
N ASP A 187 -6.80 -3.75 -18.75
CA ASP A 187 -6.54 -5.13 -19.14
C ASP A 187 -6.78 -6.15 -18.00
N GLY A 188 -7.79 -5.94 -17.16
CA GLY A 188 -8.19 -6.86 -16.09
C GLY A 188 -7.42 -6.73 -14.77
N ALA A 189 -6.57 -5.71 -14.63
CA ALA A 189 -5.91 -5.35 -13.37
C ALA A 189 -6.12 -3.86 -13.05
N TRP A 190 -6.10 -3.51 -11.77
CA TRP A 190 -6.36 -2.15 -11.29
C TRP A 190 -5.07 -1.36 -11.12
N TYR A 191 -5.07 -0.12 -11.58
CA TYR A 191 -3.93 0.78 -11.50
C TYR A 191 -4.38 2.15 -11.00
N VAL A 192 -3.53 2.87 -10.29
CA VAL A 192 -3.78 4.28 -9.96
C VAL A 192 -3.56 5.13 -11.21
N THR A 193 -4.57 5.88 -11.63
CA THR A 193 -4.54 6.66 -12.88
C THR A 193 -4.55 8.16 -12.69
N ASP A 194 -5.10 8.64 -11.57
CA ASP A 194 -5.12 10.06 -11.26
C ASP A 194 -5.04 10.31 -9.75
N ILE A 195 -4.45 11.45 -9.38
CA ILE A 195 -4.32 11.92 -8.00
C ILE A 195 -4.64 13.41 -8.03
N ASN A 196 -5.74 13.79 -7.40
CA ASN A 196 -6.21 15.16 -7.39
C ASN A 196 -6.07 15.76 -5.98
N LEU A 197 -5.31 16.85 -5.91
CA LEU A 197 -5.16 17.67 -4.71
C LEU A 197 -5.88 19.00 -4.95
N SER A 198 -6.82 19.32 -4.07
CA SER A 198 -7.61 20.55 -4.11
C SER A 198 -7.44 21.37 -2.84
N PHE A 199 -7.49 22.69 -2.96
CA PHE A 199 -7.36 23.63 -1.84
C PHE A 199 -8.61 24.51 -1.74
N GLY A 200 -9.15 24.62 -0.53
CA GLY A 200 -10.36 25.38 -0.18
C GLY A 200 -10.12 26.81 0.27
#